data_AF-A0A9D1ZXL1-F1
#
_entry.id   AF-A0A9D1ZXL1-F1
#
_cell.length_a   1.000
_cell.length_b   1.000
_cell.length_c   1.000
_cell.angle_alpha   90.00
_cell.angle_beta   90.00
_cell.angle_gamma   90.00
#
_symmetry.space_group_name_H-M   'P 1'
#
loop_
_entity.id
_entity.type
_entity.pdbx_description
1 polymer ?
#
loop_
_entity_poly.entity_id
_entity_poly.type
_entity_poly.pdbx_seq_one_letter_code
_entity_poly.pdbx_strand_id
1 'polypeptide(L)'
;MGPIRKALRSALTLSLILTFCLPIGGAMLGVGLGFGLVPVWAIGIALMVTGFYGCPIAWVSYGNKRSLLRLVQAVEEENIYEVRELAAQLGLSEKEVRNRIDVCFNKRYLVGYKREADGLVLNENRALREREHAETCPYCGAKFSYKAGDDLKCPYCGSAIERKKA
;
A
#
# COMPACT_ATOMS: atom_id res chain seq x y z
N MET A 1 -5.07 4.37 -2.86
CA MET A 1 -4.47 3.46 -3.89
C MET A 1 -2.93 3.28 -4.01
N GLY A 2 -2.09 4.31 -4.06
CA GLY A 2 -0.65 4.16 -4.42
C GLY A 2 0.18 3.09 -3.66
N PRO A 3 0.16 3.06 -2.31
CA PRO A 3 1.04 2.17 -1.54
C PRO A 3 0.71 0.69 -1.71
N ILE A 4 -0.58 0.34 -1.79
CA ILE A 4 -1.02 -1.05 -1.95
C ILE A 4 -0.68 -1.61 -3.34
N ARG A 5 -0.82 -0.79 -4.40
CA ARG A 5 -0.40 -1.19 -5.76
C ARG A 5 1.11 -1.40 -5.85
N LYS A 6 1.92 -0.57 -5.18
CA LYS A 6 3.38 -0.75 -5.08
C LYS A 6 3.74 -2.06 -4.37
N ALA A 7 3.10 -2.33 -3.23
CA ALA A 7 3.31 -3.58 -2.47
C ALA A 7 2.90 -4.82 -3.26
N LEU A 8 1.80 -4.73 -4.04
CA LEU A 8 1.35 -5.81 -4.92
C LEU A 8 2.35 -6.07 -6.05
N ARG A 9 2.81 -5.02 -6.74
CA ARG A 9 3.80 -5.14 -7.82
C ARG A 9 5.10 -5.76 -7.32
N SER A 10 5.62 -5.31 -6.18
CA SER A 10 6.84 -5.87 -5.58
C SER A 10 6.68 -7.37 -5.26
N ALA A 11 5.52 -7.77 -4.69
CA ALA A 11 5.25 -9.17 -4.43
C ALA A 11 5.14 -10.00 -5.71
N LEU A 12 4.49 -9.47 -6.75
CA LEU A 12 4.40 -10.12 -8.06
C LEU A 12 5.78 -10.32 -8.68
N THR A 13 6.62 -9.28 -8.68
CA THR A 13 7.98 -9.36 -9.21
C THR A 13 8.80 -10.42 -8.48
N LEU A 14 8.72 -10.48 -7.15
CA LEU A 14 9.39 -11.52 -6.37
C LEU A 14 8.89 -12.93 -6.72
N SER A 15 7.57 -13.14 -6.82
CA SER A 15 6.99 -14.42 -7.21
C SER A 15 7.43 -14.88 -8.59
N LEU A 16 7.50 -13.95 -9.55
CA LEU A 16 7.97 -14.25 -10.91
C LEU A 16 9.45 -14.64 -10.91
N ILE A 17 10.32 -13.89 -10.22
CA ILE A 17 11.75 -14.22 -10.10
C ILE A 17 11.94 -15.64 -9.55
N LEU A 18 11.27 -15.97 -8.44
CA LEU A 18 11.34 -17.29 -7.82
C LEU A 18 10.81 -18.41 -8.73
N THR A 19 9.79 -18.11 -9.55
CA THR A 19 9.27 -19.05 -10.55
C THR A 19 10.32 -19.35 -11.62
N PHE A 20 11.09 -18.34 -12.07
CA PHE A 20 12.16 -18.54 -13.06
C PHE A 20 13.44 -19.16 -12.47
N CYS A 21 13.71 -19.01 -11.17
CA CYS A 21 14.82 -19.69 -10.50
C CYS A 21 14.75 -21.23 -10.64
N LEU A 22 13.55 -21.80 -10.73
CA LEU A 22 13.33 -23.24 -10.85
C LEU A 22 13.85 -23.83 -12.17
N PRO A 23 13.36 -23.41 -13.36
CA PRO A 23 13.85 -23.92 -14.64
C PRO A 23 15.33 -23.56 -14.88
N ILE A 24 15.77 -22.36 -14.45
CA ILE A 24 17.17 -21.95 -14.56
C ILE A 24 18.06 -22.84 -13.69
N GLY A 25 17.65 -23.10 -12.44
CA GLY A 25 18.38 -23.98 -11.52
C GLY A 25 18.49 -25.41 -12.05
N GLY A 26 17.41 -25.94 -12.62
CA GLY A 26 17.41 -27.26 -13.26
C GLY A 26 18.35 -27.34 -14.47
N ALA A 27 18.33 -26.34 -15.34
CA ALA A 27 19.23 -26.28 -16.50
C ALA A 27 20.70 -26.19 -16.06
N MET A 28 21.02 -25.34 -15.08
CA MET A 28 22.38 -25.21 -14.53
C MET A 28 22.85 -26.51 -13.87
N LEU A 29 21.98 -27.22 -13.16
CA LEU A 29 22.30 -28.53 -12.59
C LEU A 29 22.66 -29.54 -13.69
N GLY A 30 21.85 -29.63 -14.75
CA GLY A 30 22.08 -30.55 -15.86
C GLY A 30 23.40 -30.27 -16.61
N VAL A 31 23.66 -29.01 -16.94
CA VAL A 31 24.92 -28.58 -17.58
C VAL A 31 26.11 -28.79 -16.64
N GLY A 32 25.97 -28.40 -15.37
CA GLY A 32 27.06 -28.51 -14.40
C GLY A 32 27.47 -29.96 -14.14
N LEU A 33 26.53 -30.88 -14.03
CA LEU A 33 26.83 -32.32 -13.90
C LEU A 33 27.35 -32.91 -15.22
N GLY A 34 26.79 -32.53 -16.36
CA GLY A 34 27.21 -33.04 -17.67
C GLY A 34 28.65 -32.69 -18.05
N PHE A 35 29.13 -31.51 -17.66
CA PHE A 35 30.50 -31.05 -17.94
C PHE A 35 31.45 -31.12 -16.72
N GLY A 36 31.01 -31.69 -15.59
CA GLY A 36 31.82 -31.79 -14.37
C GLY A 36 32.15 -30.43 -13.71
N LEU A 37 31.40 -29.38 -14.01
CA LEU A 37 31.63 -28.02 -13.52
C LEU A 37 31.02 -27.83 -12.13
N VAL A 38 31.82 -28.06 -11.09
CA VAL A 38 31.42 -27.94 -9.67
C VAL A 38 30.67 -26.66 -9.32
N PRO A 39 31.14 -25.46 -9.72
CA PRO A 39 30.45 -24.22 -9.37
C PRO A 39 29.05 -24.12 -9.99
N VAL A 40 28.87 -24.65 -11.20
CA VAL A 40 27.63 -24.50 -11.97
C VAL A 40 26.52 -25.37 -11.40
N TRP A 41 26.82 -26.63 -11.06
CA TRP A 41 25.82 -27.50 -10.45
C TRP A 41 25.48 -27.09 -9.01
N ALA A 42 26.45 -26.57 -8.24
CA ALA A 42 26.20 -26.07 -6.90
C ALA A 42 25.23 -24.87 -6.89
N ILE A 43 25.42 -23.91 -7.80
CA ILE A 43 24.49 -22.78 -7.98
C ILE A 43 23.11 -23.28 -8.45
N GLY A 44 23.09 -24.26 -9.37
CA GLY A 44 21.85 -24.87 -9.85
C GLY A 44 20.99 -25.46 -8.72
N ILE A 45 21.60 -26.20 -7.79
CA ILE A 45 20.91 -26.75 -6.61
C ILE A 45 20.37 -25.62 -5.73
N ALA A 46 21.16 -24.60 -5.44
CA ALA A 46 20.74 -23.48 -4.59
C ALA A 46 19.53 -22.73 -5.18
N LEU A 47 19.53 -22.50 -6.50
CA LEU A 47 18.40 -21.89 -7.20
C LEU A 47 17.16 -22.77 -7.21
N MET A 48 17.30 -24.09 -7.37
CA MET A 48 16.17 -25.01 -7.33
C MET A 48 15.53 -25.08 -5.95
N VAL A 49 16.32 -25.23 -4.88
CA VAL A 49 15.81 -25.24 -3.50
C VAL A 49 15.10 -23.93 -3.19
N THR A 50 15.74 -22.81 -3.51
CA THR A 50 15.17 -21.47 -3.27
C THR A 50 13.87 -21.27 -4.08
N GLY A 51 13.87 -21.64 -5.36
CA GLY A 51 12.70 -21.55 -6.23
C GLY A 51 11.56 -22.45 -5.75
N PHE A 52 11.84 -23.69 -5.38
CA PHE A 52 10.84 -24.67 -4.97
C PHE A 52 10.11 -24.28 -3.69
N TYR A 53 10.83 -23.86 -2.65
CA TYR A 53 10.21 -23.44 -1.38
C TYR A 53 9.76 -21.98 -1.38
N GLY A 54 10.50 -21.10 -2.07
CA GLY A 54 10.19 -19.67 -2.09
C GLY A 54 9.00 -19.33 -2.99
N CYS A 55 8.80 -20.04 -4.10
CA CYS A 55 7.72 -19.77 -5.05
C CYS A 55 6.32 -19.89 -4.40
N PRO A 56 5.96 -21.00 -3.72
CA PRO A 56 4.66 -21.11 -3.03
C PRO A 56 4.42 -19.98 -2.02
N ILE A 57 5.42 -19.65 -1.20
CA ILE A 57 5.32 -18.60 -0.18
C ILE A 57 5.10 -17.23 -0.83
N ALA A 58 5.84 -16.94 -1.90
CA ALA A 58 5.73 -15.68 -2.63
C ALA A 58 4.34 -15.53 -3.28
N TRP A 59 3.83 -16.58 -3.92
CA TRP A 59 2.49 -16.58 -4.53
C TRP A 59 1.36 -16.45 -3.51
N VAL A 60 1.43 -17.13 -2.36
CA VAL A 60 0.47 -16.95 -1.27
C VAL A 60 0.51 -15.50 -0.76
N SER A 61 1.72 -14.96 -0.57
CA SER A 61 1.89 -13.56 -0.15
C SER A 61 1.33 -12.56 -1.17
N TYR A 62 1.49 -12.84 -2.47
CA TYR A 62 0.90 -12.05 -3.55
C TYR A 62 -0.64 -12.14 -3.53
N GLY A 63 -1.20 -13.34 -3.42
CA GLY A 63 -2.64 -13.57 -3.33
C GLY A 63 -3.28 -12.81 -2.16
N ASN A 64 -2.66 -12.88 -0.98
CA ASN A 64 -3.11 -12.15 0.20
C ASN A 64 -3.12 -10.62 -0.02
N LYS A 65 -2.07 -10.06 -0.63
CA LYS A 65 -2.03 -8.63 -0.97
C LYS A 65 -3.06 -8.24 -2.03
N ARG A 66 -3.32 -9.10 -3.01
CA ARG A 66 -4.36 -8.88 -4.02
C ARG A 66 -5.75 -8.85 -3.39
N SER A 67 -5.98 -9.72 -2.40
CA SER A 67 -7.22 -9.75 -1.63
C SER A 67 -7.44 -8.45 -0.84
N LEU A 68 -6.39 -7.89 -0.24
CA LEU A 68 -6.43 -6.58 0.39
C LEU A 68 -6.70 -5.45 -0.63
N LEU A 69 -6.12 -5.52 -1.83
CA LEU A 69 -6.37 -4.54 -2.89
C LEU A 69 -7.86 -4.49 -3.24
N ARG A 70 -8.48 -5.66 -3.42
CA ARG A 70 -9.91 -5.74 -3.75
C ARG A 70 -10.79 -5.09 -2.68
N LEU A 71 -10.43 -5.25 -1.39
CA LEU A 71 -11.13 -4.57 -0.29
C LEU A 71 -10.95 -3.06 -0.36
N VAL A 72 -9.73 -2.57 -0.58
CA VAL A 72 -9.48 -1.13 -0.74
C VAL A 72 -10.22 -0.56 -1.94
N GLN A 73 -10.33 -1.31 -3.04
CA GLN A 73 -11.16 -0.93 -4.20
C GLN A 73 -12.65 -0.86 -3.85
N ALA A 74 -13.18 -1.81 -3.08
CA ALA A 74 -14.57 -1.76 -2.64
C ALA A 74 -14.86 -0.49 -1.81
N VAL A 75 -13.90 -0.05 -1.00
CA VAL A 75 -14.03 1.17 -0.18
C VAL A 75 -13.83 2.45 -1.01
N GLU A 76 -12.73 2.54 -1.78
CA GLU A 76 -12.36 3.78 -2.49
C GLU A 76 -13.09 3.96 -3.85
N GLU A 77 -13.40 2.87 -4.56
CA GLU A 77 -13.99 2.90 -5.92
C GLU A 77 -15.50 2.58 -5.87
N GLU A 78 -15.94 1.64 -5.04
CA GLU A 78 -17.36 1.24 -4.93
C GLU A 78 -18.11 1.94 -3.78
N ASN A 79 -17.41 2.72 -2.93
CA ASN A 79 -17.99 3.46 -1.80
C ASN A 79 -18.78 2.60 -0.80
N ILE A 80 -18.35 1.35 -0.59
CA ILE A 80 -18.95 0.44 0.39
C ILE A 80 -18.22 0.60 1.73
N TYR A 81 -18.94 1.01 2.77
CA TYR A 81 -18.35 1.42 4.05
C TYR A 81 -18.72 0.53 5.23
N GLU A 82 -19.79 -0.25 5.11
CA GLU A 82 -20.25 -1.17 6.15
C GLU A 82 -19.56 -2.53 6.04
N VAL A 83 -19.11 -3.09 7.17
CA VAL A 83 -18.44 -4.40 7.21
C VAL A 83 -19.32 -5.52 6.65
N ARG A 84 -20.64 -5.46 6.89
CA ARG A 84 -21.60 -6.49 6.44
C ARG A 84 -21.76 -6.49 4.92
N GLU A 85 -21.81 -5.30 4.32
CA GLU A 85 -21.90 -5.12 2.87
C GLU A 85 -20.58 -5.52 2.19
N LEU A 86 -19.44 -5.13 2.77
CA LEU A 86 -18.12 -5.58 2.33
C LEU A 86 -17.97 -7.10 2.40
N ALA A 87 -18.48 -7.74 3.45
CA ALA A 87 -18.48 -9.18 3.61
C ALA A 87 -19.30 -9.88 2.50
N ALA A 88 -20.51 -9.36 2.23
CA ALA A 88 -21.36 -9.88 1.15
C ALA A 88 -20.73 -9.70 -0.23
N GLN A 89 -20.21 -8.50 -0.53
CA GLN A 89 -19.62 -8.16 -1.83
C GLN A 89 -18.34 -8.96 -2.12
N LEU A 90 -17.53 -9.21 -1.08
CA LEU A 90 -16.25 -9.92 -1.22
C LEU A 90 -16.38 -11.43 -1.02
N GLY A 91 -17.55 -11.93 -0.61
CA GLY A 91 -17.75 -13.34 -0.27
C GLY A 91 -16.90 -13.79 0.92
N LEU A 92 -16.70 -12.92 1.91
CA LEU A 92 -15.86 -13.16 3.09
C LEU A 92 -16.71 -13.16 4.36
N SER A 93 -16.20 -13.79 5.43
CA SER A 93 -16.82 -13.62 6.74
C SER A 93 -16.59 -12.21 7.29
N GLU A 94 -17.54 -11.68 8.07
CA GLU A 94 -17.38 -10.37 8.70
C GLU A 94 -16.11 -10.28 9.57
N LYS A 95 -15.76 -11.37 10.27
CA LYS A 95 -14.52 -11.46 11.07
C LYS A 95 -13.28 -11.26 10.20
N GLU A 96 -13.25 -11.88 9.03
CA GLU A 96 -12.15 -11.75 8.08
C GLU A 96 -12.06 -10.33 7.51
N VAL A 97 -13.19 -9.71 7.19
CA VAL A 97 -13.24 -8.31 6.73
C VAL A 97 -12.69 -7.37 7.81
N ARG A 98 -13.11 -7.51 9.07
CA ARG A 98 -12.59 -6.70 10.19
C ARG A 98 -11.07 -6.82 10.31
N ASN A 99 -10.55 -8.05 10.30
CA ASN A 99 -9.10 -8.29 10.35
C ASN A 99 -8.35 -7.65 9.17
N ARG A 100 -8.92 -7.71 7.96
CA ARG A 100 -8.30 -7.13 6.77
C ARG A 100 -8.32 -5.60 6.80
N ILE A 101 -9.40 -5.01 7.30
CA ILE A 101 -9.51 -3.56 7.54
C ILE A 101 -8.41 -3.11 8.51
N ASP A 102 -8.20 -3.84 9.61
CA ASP A 102 -7.13 -3.54 10.57
C ASP A 102 -5.74 -3.61 9.93
N VAL A 103 -5.48 -4.61 9.08
CA VAL A 103 -4.25 -4.69 8.29
C VAL A 103 -4.11 -3.52 7.33
N CYS A 104 -5.20 -3.10 6.67
CA CYS A 104 -5.20 -1.94 5.78
C CYS A 104 -4.89 -0.64 6.51
N PHE A 105 -5.42 -0.43 7.73
CA PHE A 105 -5.06 0.72 8.55
C PHE A 105 -3.60 0.70 8.99
N ASN A 106 -3.12 -0.44 9.52
CA ASN A 106 -1.73 -0.62 9.95
C ASN A 106 -0.72 -0.35 8.83
N LYS A 107 -1.07 -0.73 7.59
CA LYS A 107 -0.23 -0.52 6.40
C LYS A 107 -0.49 0.81 5.68
N ARG A 108 -1.35 1.67 6.23
CA ARG A 108 -1.73 2.97 5.66
C ARG A 108 -2.28 2.87 4.24
N TYR A 109 -3.09 1.84 3.98
CA TYR A 109 -3.75 1.65 2.71
C TYR A 109 -5.06 2.43 2.59
N LEU A 110 -5.73 2.69 3.71
CA LEU A 110 -6.97 3.49 3.82
C LEU A 110 -6.68 4.83 4.51
N VAL A 111 -5.95 5.72 3.84
CA VAL A 111 -5.64 7.05 4.37
C VAL A 111 -6.86 7.97 4.21
N GLY A 112 -7.20 8.72 5.27
CA GLY A 112 -8.36 9.62 5.25
C GLY A 112 -9.66 8.97 5.72
N TYR A 113 -9.63 7.69 6.10
CA TYR A 113 -10.75 7.01 6.75
C TYR A 113 -10.44 6.82 8.25
N LYS A 114 -11.49 6.78 9.07
CA LYS A 114 -11.48 6.35 10.46
C LYS A 114 -12.47 5.19 10.61
N ARG A 115 -12.20 4.31 11.56
CA ARG A 115 -13.12 3.23 11.91
C ARG A 115 -14.08 3.72 12.97
N GLU A 116 -15.37 3.54 12.75
CA GLU A 116 -16.43 3.89 13.69
C GLU A 116 -17.34 2.65 13.86
N ALA A 117 -17.14 1.93 14.97
CA ALA A 117 -17.73 0.61 15.19
C ALA A 117 -17.46 -0.38 14.02
N ASP A 118 -18.51 -0.77 13.31
CA ASP A 118 -18.48 -1.69 12.17
C ASP A 118 -18.53 -0.97 10.80
N GLY A 119 -18.42 0.36 10.79
CA GLY A 119 -18.35 1.18 9.59
C GLY A 119 -17.01 1.89 9.40
N LEU A 120 -16.76 2.30 8.16
CA LEU A 120 -15.67 3.19 7.76
C LEU A 120 -16.24 4.58 7.48
N VAL A 121 -15.74 5.58 8.19
CA VAL A 121 -16.20 6.98 8.05
C VAL A 121 -15.03 7.85 7.58
N LEU A 122 -15.31 8.92 6.86
CA LEU A 122 -14.28 9.89 6.49
C LEU A 122 -13.67 10.52 7.76
N ASN A 123 -12.35 10.65 7.78
CA ASN A 123 -11.65 11.32 8.86
C ASN A 123 -11.64 12.84 8.61
N GLU A 124 -12.63 13.52 9.15
CA GLU A 124 -12.76 14.99 9.10
C GLU A 124 -11.94 15.71 10.19
N ASN A 125 -11.21 14.96 11.03
CA ASN A 125 -10.45 15.55 12.13
C ASN A 125 -9.33 16.46 11.60
N ARG A 126 -9.23 17.65 12.19
CA ARG A 126 -8.10 18.55 11.97
C ARG A 126 -6.90 18.08 12.78
N ALA A 127 -5.69 18.39 12.30
CA ALA A 127 -4.48 18.11 13.05
C ALA A 127 -4.53 18.86 14.38
N LEU A 128 -4.57 18.11 15.50
CA LEU A 128 -4.65 18.67 16.86
C LEU A 128 -3.41 19.50 17.25
N ARG A 129 -2.33 19.43 16.47
CA ARG A 129 -1.13 20.23 16.68
C ARG A 129 -1.31 21.55 15.93
N GLU A 130 -1.59 22.63 16.67
CA GLU A 130 -1.45 24.00 16.16
C GLU A 130 -0.02 24.17 15.65
N ARG A 131 0.15 24.12 14.33
CA ARG A 131 1.35 24.61 13.67
C ARG A 131 1.00 25.97 13.13
N GLU A 132 1.64 26.99 13.68
CA GLU A 132 1.64 28.32 13.09
C GLU A 132 2.52 28.26 11.85
N HIS A 133 1.92 28.53 10.70
CA HIS A 133 2.63 28.69 9.45
C HIS A 133 2.74 30.17 9.15
N ALA A 134 3.96 30.66 8.95
CA ALA A 134 4.21 32.01 8.49
C ALA A 134 4.21 32.01 6.95
N GLU A 135 3.29 32.74 6.35
CA GLU A 135 3.26 32.97 4.90
C GLU A 135 3.33 34.47 4.58
N THR A 136 3.81 34.76 3.37
CA THR A 136 3.79 36.12 2.82
C THR A 136 2.70 36.21 1.78
N CYS A 137 1.78 37.16 1.94
CA CYS A 137 0.70 37.36 0.99
C CYS A 137 1.27 37.79 -0.38
N PRO A 138 0.95 37.09 -1.48
CA PRO A 138 1.43 37.48 -2.81
C PRO A 138 0.77 38.75 -3.34
N TYR A 139 -0.38 39.15 -2.79
CA TYR A 139 -1.15 40.30 -3.25
C TYR A 139 -0.79 41.61 -2.54
N CYS A 140 -0.50 41.58 -1.23
CA CYS A 140 -0.17 42.78 -0.46
C CYS A 140 1.23 42.77 0.17
N GLY A 141 1.97 41.66 0.07
CA GLY A 141 3.32 41.52 0.62
C GLY A 141 3.39 41.40 2.14
N ALA A 142 2.25 41.42 2.85
CA ALA A 142 2.23 41.30 4.30
C ALA A 142 2.63 39.88 4.74
N LYS A 143 3.50 39.80 5.75
CA LYS A 143 3.85 38.55 6.44
C LYS A 143 2.85 38.34 7.57
N PHE A 144 2.18 37.19 7.60
CA PHE A 144 1.23 36.86 8.64
C PHE A 144 1.33 35.37 9.00
N SER A 145 1.05 35.05 10.26
CA SER A 145 0.93 33.67 10.72
C SER A 145 -0.53 33.24 10.68
N TYR A 146 -0.78 32.00 10.28
CA TYR A 146 -2.09 31.38 10.39
C TYR A 146 -1.97 30.00 11.01
N LYS A 147 -3.03 29.57 11.70
CA LYS A 147 -3.12 28.23 12.28
C LYS A 147 -3.44 27.21 11.18
N ALA A 148 -2.75 26.07 11.20
CA ALA A 148 -3.00 24.98 10.26
C ALA A 148 -4.45 24.47 10.37
N GLY A 149 -5.34 24.93 9.47
CA GLY A 149 -6.74 24.49 9.44
C GLY A 149 -7.76 25.59 9.15
N ASP A 150 -7.39 26.87 9.29
CA ASP A 150 -8.28 27.99 8.95
C ASP A 150 -8.28 28.31 7.45
N ASP A 151 -9.35 28.94 6.98
CA ASP A 151 -9.40 29.57 5.67
C ASP A 151 -8.27 30.60 5.61
N LEU A 152 -7.28 30.36 4.73
CA LEU A 152 -6.17 31.30 4.52
C LEU A 152 -6.72 32.58 3.86
N LYS A 153 -7.29 33.47 4.66
CA LYS A 153 -7.60 34.85 4.26
C LYS A 153 -6.55 35.75 4.86
N CYS A 154 -5.92 36.57 4.02
CA CYS A 154 -4.98 37.56 4.52
C CYS A 154 -5.73 38.56 5.43
N PRO A 155 -5.29 38.78 6.68
CA PRO A 155 -5.98 39.70 7.59
C PRO A 155 -5.86 41.18 7.17
N TYR A 156 -4.94 41.49 6.26
CA TYR A 156 -4.67 42.86 5.82
C TYR A 156 -5.43 43.24 4.55
N CYS A 157 -5.58 42.32 3.58
CA CYS A 157 -6.23 42.62 2.29
C CYS A 157 -7.43 41.72 1.98
N GLY A 158 -7.74 40.73 2.82
CA GLY A 158 -8.89 39.84 2.64
C GLY A 158 -8.76 38.81 1.51
N SER A 159 -7.63 38.78 0.79
CA SER A 159 -7.41 37.81 -0.29
C SER A 159 -7.36 36.38 0.24
N ALA A 160 -8.09 35.46 -0.40
CA ALA A 160 -7.94 34.03 -0.17
C ALA A 160 -6.62 33.55 -0.80
N ILE A 161 -5.77 32.89 -0.01
CA ILE A 161 -4.47 32.38 -0.43
C ILE A 161 -4.56 30.86 -0.58
N GLU A 162 -4.22 30.35 -1.76
CA GLU A 162 -4.17 28.92 -2.01
C GLU A 162 -2.94 28.30 -1.33
N ARG A 163 -3.14 27.22 -0.57
CA ARG A 163 -2.03 26.48 0.06
C ARG A 163 -1.07 25.97 -1.04
N LYS A 164 0.20 26.36 -0.97
CA LYS A 164 1.25 25.66 -1.72
C LYS A 164 1.36 24.24 -1.16
N LYS A 165 0.93 23.24 -1.94
CA LYS A 165 1.18 21.82 -1.63
C LYS A 165 2.70 21.61 -1.59
N ALA A 166 3.23 21.35 -0.41
CA ALA A 166 4.61 20.91 -0.19
C ALA A 166 4.79 19.45 -0.62
#